data_AF-A0A812XZW1-F1
#
_entry.id   AF-A0A812XZW1-F1
#
_cell.length_a   1.000
_cell.length_b   1.000
_cell.length_c   1.000
_cell.angle_alpha   90.00
_cell.angle_beta   90.00
_cell.angle_gamma   90.00
#
_symmetry.space_group_name_H-M   'P 1'
#
loop_
_entity.id
_entity.type
_entity.pdbx_description
1 polymer ?
#
loop_
_entity_poly.entity_id
_entity_poly.type
_entity_poly.pdbx_seq_one_letter_code
_entity_poly.pdbx_strand_id
1 'polypeptide(L)'
;MSDLTLSKELLGECFLTKWNLDYCEQVCDQSKFLCPQHPEYEKHPTMQNYAAQRGKLMGMFRDPDQRILSGYHDDQNNLAARDYEEYLHEDPRVQKCTYIGKDVPKVPVLDFAESWKGGMAYQIMTEHPDTQTLDPNRSKITLEVAQEAAKRVREGFAFVGITEEWDLSACLFHEMFGGDCHAWDFKNTRPSSTRKSANSAHDESELMGWHDDLDEVVYAAAVEVFKANLDAFNVSHQTCQDCYRAAGRTSN
;
A
#
# COMPACT_ATOMS: atom_id res chain seq x y z
N MET A 1 -16.72 13.29 21.03
CA MET A 1 -16.88 12.00 20.33
C MET A 1 -15.49 11.42 20.25
N SER A 2 -15.33 10.23 20.82
CA SER A 2 -14.03 9.61 21.13
C SER A 2 -13.23 9.39 19.85
N ASP A 3 -12.01 9.90 19.88
CA ASP A 3 -10.92 9.68 18.93
C ASP A 3 -10.66 8.17 18.82
N LEU A 4 -11.26 7.52 17.82
CA LEU A 4 -11.04 6.09 17.52
C LEU A 4 -9.68 5.94 16.85
N THR A 5 -8.64 6.16 17.65
CA THR A 5 -7.28 5.72 17.36
C THR A 5 -7.26 4.22 17.07
N LEU A 6 -6.34 3.76 16.21
CA LEU A 6 -5.94 2.36 16.07
C LEU A 6 -5.38 1.85 17.40
N SER A 7 -6.27 1.63 18.37
CA SER A 7 -5.93 1.27 19.73
C SER A 7 -5.80 -0.24 19.85
N LYS A 8 -5.29 -0.69 20.99
CA LYS A 8 -5.37 -2.09 21.44
C LYS A 8 -6.81 -2.64 21.36
N GLU A 9 -7.83 -1.78 21.43
CA GLU A 9 -9.24 -2.19 21.26
C GLU A 9 -9.58 -2.48 19.80
N LEU A 10 -9.01 -1.77 18.82
CA LEU A 10 -9.31 -1.99 17.39
C LEU A 10 -8.50 -3.14 16.77
N LEU A 11 -7.22 -3.30 17.15
CA LEU A 11 -6.31 -4.28 16.54
C LEU A 11 -6.11 -5.55 17.40
N GLY A 12 -6.52 -5.51 18.68
CA GLY A 12 -6.36 -6.60 19.65
C GLY A 12 -4.92 -6.78 20.16
N GLU A 13 -4.76 -7.36 21.36
CA GLU A 13 -3.44 -7.64 21.96
C GLU A 13 -2.54 -8.51 21.08
N CYS A 14 -3.15 -9.38 20.28
CA CYS A 14 -2.44 -10.43 19.58
C CYS A 14 -1.76 -9.97 18.30
N PHE A 15 -2.32 -8.97 17.62
CA PHE A 15 -1.66 -8.33 16.49
C PHE A 15 -0.36 -7.64 16.94
N LEU A 16 -0.42 -6.83 18.00
CA LEU A 16 0.73 -6.10 18.54
C LEU A 16 1.81 -7.04 19.11
N THR A 17 1.39 -8.11 19.81
CA THR A 17 2.32 -9.06 20.42
C THR A 17 3.07 -9.87 19.37
N LYS A 18 2.39 -10.33 18.30
CA LYS A 18 3.03 -11.08 17.21
C LYS A 18 3.87 -10.19 16.29
N TRP A 19 3.41 -8.98 15.98
CA TRP A 19 4.20 -8.02 15.20
C TRP A 19 5.53 -7.68 15.90
N ASN A 20 5.49 -7.42 17.20
CA ASN A 20 6.70 -7.16 17.99
C ASN A 20 7.66 -8.35 18.03
N LEU A 21 7.13 -9.58 18.16
CA LEU A 21 7.97 -10.77 18.30
C LEU A 21 8.53 -11.29 16.97
N ASP A 22 7.75 -11.24 15.89
CA ASP A 22 8.13 -11.88 14.62
C ASP A 22 8.77 -10.91 13.61
N TYR A 23 8.51 -9.59 13.71
CA TYR A 23 8.91 -8.63 12.66
C TYR A 23 9.76 -7.45 13.16
N CYS A 24 9.62 -6.97 14.39
CA CYS A 24 10.24 -5.70 14.78
C CYS A 24 11.79 -5.76 14.88
N GLU A 25 12.36 -6.81 15.49
CA GLU A 25 13.83 -6.95 15.60
C GLU A 25 14.54 -7.11 14.24
N GLN A 26 13.85 -7.61 13.21
CA GLN A 26 14.44 -7.79 11.87
C GLN A 26 14.34 -6.54 10.99
N VAL A 27 13.45 -5.60 11.32
CA VAL A 27 13.06 -4.51 10.41
C VAL A 27 13.65 -3.16 10.82
N CYS A 28 14.09 -2.98 12.07
CA CYS A 28 14.65 -1.70 12.53
C CYS A 28 15.97 -1.85 13.28
N ASP A 29 17.07 -1.60 12.58
CA ASP A 29 18.40 -1.45 13.17
C ASP A 29 18.48 -0.08 13.88
N GLN A 30 18.32 -0.07 15.20
CA GLN A 30 18.38 1.13 16.03
C GLN A 30 19.72 1.88 15.96
N SER A 31 20.78 1.24 15.45
CA SER A 31 22.05 1.92 15.20
C SER A 31 22.03 2.76 13.92
N LYS A 32 21.07 2.50 13.02
CA LYS A 32 20.94 3.15 11.70
C LYS A 32 19.68 4.01 11.58
N PHE A 33 18.63 3.69 12.32
CA PHE A 33 17.34 4.37 12.24
C PHE A 33 16.81 4.74 13.63
N LEU A 34 16.09 5.86 13.71
CA LEU A 34 15.24 6.15 14.86
C LEU A 34 14.03 5.21 14.80
N CYS A 35 14.08 4.14 15.57
CA CYS A 35 12.95 3.23 15.73
C CYS A 35 11.96 3.82 16.74
N PRO A 36 10.68 3.95 16.42
CA PRO A 36 9.69 4.48 17.36
C PRO A 36 9.67 3.61 18.62
N GLN A 37 9.72 4.24 19.79
CA GLN A 37 9.85 3.57 21.09
C GLN A 37 8.53 2.96 21.61
N HIS A 38 7.47 2.91 20.80
CA HIS A 38 6.15 2.41 21.20
C HIS A 38 5.49 1.58 20.07
N PRO A 39 4.71 0.52 20.42
CA PRO A 39 4.02 -0.37 19.47
C PRO A 39 2.77 0.28 18.84
N GLU A 40 2.45 1.50 19.25
CA GLU A 40 1.58 2.37 18.49
C GLU A 40 2.32 2.64 17.19
N TYR A 41 1.99 1.88 16.15
CA TYR A 41 2.27 2.23 14.77
C TYR A 41 2.25 3.75 14.69
N GLU A 42 3.42 4.38 14.59
CA GLU A 42 3.48 5.79 14.23
C GLU A 42 2.76 5.82 12.90
N LYS A 43 1.50 6.27 13.00
CA LYS A 43 0.50 6.29 11.96
C LYS A 43 1.26 6.71 10.72
N HIS A 44 1.24 5.90 9.64
CA HIS A 44 1.89 6.29 8.39
C HIS A 44 1.60 7.77 8.21
N PRO A 45 2.62 8.66 8.35
CA PRO A 45 2.33 10.06 8.50
C PRO A 45 1.54 10.42 7.27
N THR A 46 0.30 10.85 7.46
CA THR A 46 -0.48 11.35 6.35
C THR A 46 0.29 12.48 5.71
N MET A 47 -0.09 12.89 4.51
CA MET A 47 0.46 14.11 3.94
C MET A 47 -0.11 15.33 4.68
N GLN A 48 0.07 15.38 6.00
CA GLN A 48 -0.19 16.52 6.84
C GLN A 48 0.62 17.66 6.26
N ASN A 49 -0.08 18.77 6.02
CA ASN A 49 0.52 19.95 5.42
C ASN A 49 1.18 19.61 4.05
N TYR A 50 0.37 19.14 3.10
CA TYR A 50 0.80 18.91 1.71
C TYR A 50 1.65 20.06 1.18
N ALA A 51 1.30 21.32 1.49
CA ALA A 51 2.07 22.49 1.09
C ALA A 51 3.54 22.45 1.56
N ALA A 52 3.82 21.96 2.76
CA ALA A 52 5.18 21.82 3.29
C ALA A 52 5.93 20.57 2.78
N GLN A 53 5.18 19.54 2.36
CA GLN A 53 5.73 18.29 1.83
C GLN A 53 5.83 18.26 0.31
N ARG A 54 5.23 19.22 -0.39
CA ARG A 54 5.28 19.34 -1.84
C ARG A 54 6.73 19.27 -2.33
N GLY A 55 6.99 18.36 -3.27
CA GLY A 55 8.32 18.08 -3.82
C GLY A 55 9.18 17.12 -2.98
N LYS A 56 8.61 16.49 -1.94
CA LYS A 56 9.29 15.50 -1.08
C LYS A 56 8.53 14.19 -0.96
N LEU A 57 7.34 14.11 -1.57
CA LEU A 57 6.47 12.95 -1.49
C LEU A 57 6.94 11.87 -2.46
N MET A 58 6.85 10.62 -2.07
CA MET A 58 7.22 9.47 -2.90
C MET A 58 6.09 8.46 -2.82
N GLY A 59 5.73 7.85 -3.95
CA GLY A 59 4.62 6.91 -4.01
C GLY A 59 4.83 5.81 -5.03
N MET A 60 4.37 4.61 -4.66
CA MET A 60 4.16 3.49 -5.59
C MET A 60 2.66 3.34 -5.77
N PHE A 61 2.20 3.50 -7.00
CA PHE A 61 0.79 3.39 -7.36
C PHE A 61 0.54 2.03 -8.00
N ARG A 62 -0.71 1.58 -7.99
CA ARG A 62 -1.13 0.30 -8.54
C ARG A 62 -2.46 0.50 -9.24
N ASP A 63 -2.72 -0.29 -10.28
CA ASP A 63 -4.02 -0.36 -10.91
C ASP A 63 -5.12 -0.52 -9.83
N PRO A 64 -6.20 0.31 -9.87
CA PRO A 64 -7.18 0.35 -8.80
C PRO A 64 -7.87 -0.99 -8.55
N ASP A 65 -8.26 -1.71 -9.61
CA ASP A 65 -8.98 -2.97 -9.49
C ASP A 65 -8.06 -4.08 -8.99
N GLN A 66 -6.83 -4.13 -9.50
CA GLN A 66 -5.80 -5.03 -8.98
C GLN A 66 -5.45 -4.74 -7.52
N ARG A 67 -5.47 -3.46 -7.10
CA ARG A 67 -5.29 -3.06 -5.69
C ARG A 67 -6.43 -3.57 -4.82
N ILE A 68 -7.69 -3.43 -5.25
CA ILE A 68 -8.86 -3.98 -4.55
C ILE A 68 -8.75 -5.49 -4.41
N LEU A 69 -8.53 -6.21 -5.50
CA LEU A 69 -8.46 -7.68 -5.49
C LEU A 69 -7.28 -8.17 -4.65
N SER A 70 -6.14 -7.49 -4.73
CA SER A 70 -4.99 -7.80 -3.87
C SER A 70 -5.31 -7.60 -2.39
N GLY A 71 -6.01 -6.52 -2.03
CA GLY A 71 -6.43 -6.27 -0.64
C GLY A 71 -7.45 -7.31 -0.15
N TYR A 72 -8.40 -7.69 -1.02
CA TYR A 72 -9.41 -8.69 -0.71
C TYR A 72 -8.80 -10.08 -0.47
N HIS A 73 -7.83 -10.47 -1.29
CA HIS A 73 -7.17 -11.77 -1.24
C HIS A 73 -5.96 -11.83 -0.29
N ASP A 74 -5.64 -10.74 0.41
CA ASP A 74 -4.54 -10.73 1.39
C ASP A 74 -4.97 -11.40 2.71
N ASP A 75 -4.64 -12.69 2.86
CA ASP A 75 -4.94 -13.45 4.07
C ASP A 75 -4.10 -13.05 5.30
N GLN A 76 -3.17 -12.11 5.15
CA GLN A 76 -2.46 -11.50 6.28
C GLN A 76 -3.15 -10.23 6.79
N ASN A 77 -4.03 -9.64 5.98
CA ASN A 77 -4.74 -8.41 6.27
C ASN A 77 -6.24 -8.71 6.20
N ASN A 78 -6.86 -9.03 7.34
CA ASN A 78 -8.28 -9.39 7.45
C ASN A 78 -9.24 -8.20 7.22
N LEU A 79 -8.89 -7.29 6.34
CA LEU A 79 -9.62 -6.05 6.05
C LEU A 79 -10.95 -6.32 5.32
N ALA A 80 -11.06 -7.49 4.69
CA ALA A 80 -12.31 -7.97 4.09
C ALA A 80 -13.15 -8.83 5.04
N ALA A 81 -12.72 -9.06 6.29
CA ALA A 81 -13.47 -9.90 7.21
C ALA A 81 -14.78 -9.22 7.64
N ARG A 82 -15.87 -9.99 7.66
CA ARG A 82 -17.23 -9.49 7.95
C ARG A 82 -17.40 -8.91 9.35
N ASP A 83 -16.92 -9.64 10.34
CA ASP A 83 -17.13 -9.35 11.76
C ASP A 83 -15.78 -9.43 12.49
N TYR A 84 -14.75 -8.78 11.94
CA TYR A 84 -13.38 -8.94 12.44
C TYR A 84 -13.26 -8.58 13.93
N GLU A 85 -13.87 -7.47 14.34
CA GLU A 85 -13.86 -7.00 15.73
C GLU A 85 -14.57 -8.01 16.68
N GLU A 86 -15.77 -8.48 16.31
CA GLU A 86 -16.50 -9.49 17.09
C GLU A 86 -15.70 -10.81 17.16
N TYR A 87 -15.09 -11.23 16.05
CA TYR A 87 -14.25 -12.43 16.00
C TYR A 87 -12.98 -12.30 16.85
N LEU A 88 -12.35 -11.12 16.90
CA LEU A 88 -11.23 -10.83 17.78
C LEU A 88 -11.62 -10.97 19.25
N HIS A 89 -12.85 -10.57 19.61
CA HIS A 89 -13.35 -10.61 20.97
C HIS A 89 -13.85 -11.99 21.41
N GLU A 90 -14.39 -12.81 20.52
CA GLU A 90 -15.06 -14.06 20.89
C GLU A 90 -14.20 -15.32 20.72
N ASP A 91 -13.25 -15.35 19.78
CA ASP A 91 -12.47 -16.57 19.51
C ASP A 91 -11.35 -16.78 20.55
N PRO A 92 -11.39 -17.86 21.36
CA PRO A 92 -10.36 -18.12 22.37
C PRO A 92 -8.95 -18.32 21.80
N ARG A 93 -8.83 -18.71 20.52
CA ARG A 93 -7.55 -18.85 19.83
C ARG A 93 -6.96 -17.48 19.51
N VAL A 94 -7.81 -16.53 19.17
CA VAL A 94 -7.43 -15.13 18.96
C VAL A 94 -7.09 -14.51 20.30
N GLN A 95 -7.91 -14.64 21.34
CA GLN A 95 -7.60 -14.13 22.69
C GLN A 95 -6.28 -14.68 23.26
N LYS A 96 -5.89 -15.91 22.90
CA LYS A 96 -4.61 -16.53 23.31
C LYS A 96 -3.45 -16.25 22.36
N CYS A 97 -3.63 -15.41 21.35
CA CYS A 97 -2.64 -15.08 20.33
C CYS A 97 -2.06 -16.29 19.57
N THR A 98 -2.82 -17.38 19.52
CA THR A 98 -2.46 -18.60 18.80
C THR A 98 -2.92 -18.59 17.35
N TYR A 99 -3.73 -17.58 16.98
CA TYR A 99 -4.44 -17.51 15.72
C TYR A 99 -4.68 -16.07 15.28
N ILE A 100 -4.58 -15.79 13.97
CA ILE A 100 -4.67 -14.44 13.39
C ILE A 100 -5.82 -14.28 12.40
N GLY A 101 -6.88 -15.08 12.50
CA GLY A 101 -8.12 -14.85 11.74
C GLY A 101 -8.09 -15.17 10.25
N LYS A 102 -7.15 -16.00 9.75
CA LYS A 102 -7.05 -16.36 8.31
C LYS A 102 -8.27 -17.06 7.70
N ASP A 103 -9.16 -17.58 8.54
CA ASP A 103 -10.38 -18.33 8.19
C ASP A 103 -11.66 -17.52 8.46
N VAL A 104 -11.53 -16.24 8.84
CA VAL A 104 -12.69 -15.39 9.08
C VAL A 104 -13.42 -15.20 7.75
N PRO A 105 -14.75 -15.43 7.71
CA PRO A 105 -15.53 -15.20 6.50
C PRO A 105 -15.35 -13.77 5.99
N LYS A 106 -14.95 -13.64 4.72
CA LYS A 106 -14.86 -12.35 4.03
C LYS A 106 -16.26 -11.88 3.63
N VAL A 107 -16.48 -10.57 3.64
CA VAL A 107 -17.65 -9.94 3.01
C VAL A 107 -17.64 -10.24 1.50
N PRO A 108 -18.79 -10.17 0.80
CA PRO A 108 -18.79 -10.26 -0.65
C PRO A 108 -17.81 -9.27 -1.29
N VAL A 109 -17.08 -9.71 -2.33
CA VAL A 109 -16.03 -8.90 -2.97
C VAL A 109 -16.51 -7.54 -3.45
N LEU A 110 -17.76 -7.41 -3.91
CA LEU A 110 -18.32 -6.13 -4.32
C LEU A 110 -18.61 -5.19 -3.15
N ASP A 111 -19.01 -5.72 -2.00
CA ASP A 111 -19.23 -4.90 -0.81
C ASP A 111 -17.88 -4.36 -0.30
N PHE A 112 -16.85 -5.20 -0.35
CA PHE A 112 -15.47 -4.79 -0.07
C PHE A 112 -14.99 -3.72 -1.05
N ALA A 113 -15.15 -3.95 -2.37
CA ALA A 113 -14.73 -3.03 -3.41
C ALA A 113 -15.38 -1.64 -3.23
N GLU A 114 -16.70 -1.61 -2.99
CA GLU A 114 -17.43 -0.36 -2.75
C GLU A 114 -16.95 0.36 -1.48
N SER A 115 -16.67 -0.38 -0.40
CA SER A 115 -16.13 0.19 0.84
C SER A 115 -14.72 0.75 0.67
N TRP A 116 -13.96 0.26 -0.32
CA TRP A 116 -12.60 0.69 -0.62
C TRP A 116 -12.48 1.74 -1.72
N LYS A 117 -13.57 2.01 -2.45
CA LYS A 117 -13.66 2.92 -3.60
C LYS A 117 -13.10 4.34 -3.38
N GLY A 118 -12.11 4.77 -4.16
CA GLY A 118 -11.46 6.08 -3.98
C GLY A 118 -10.41 6.08 -2.85
N GLY A 119 -9.88 4.90 -2.49
CA GLY A 119 -8.92 4.74 -1.39
C GLY A 119 -7.61 5.49 -1.62
N MET A 120 -7.08 5.50 -2.85
CA MET A 120 -5.86 6.25 -3.20
C MET A 120 -6.12 7.76 -3.10
N ALA A 121 -7.24 8.23 -3.65
CA ALA A 121 -7.64 9.63 -3.53
C ALA A 121 -7.78 10.05 -2.06
N TYR A 122 -8.40 9.21 -1.22
CA TYR A 122 -8.51 9.46 0.21
C TYR A 122 -7.14 9.59 0.89
N GLN A 123 -6.20 8.66 0.66
CA GLN A 123 -4.86 8.70 1.25
C GLN A 123 -4.09 9.97 0.88
N ILE A 124 -4.26 10.44 -0.35
CA ILE A 124 -3.58 11.66 -0.83
C ILE A 124 -4.21 12.94 -0.28
N MET A 125 -5.51 12.92 -0.05
CA MET A 125 -6.28 14.11 0.31
C MET A 125 -6.46 14.27 1.82
N THR A 126 -6.42 13.17 2.58
CA THR A 126 -6.65 13.21 4.02
C THR A 126 -5.47 13.84 4.75
N GLU A 127 -5.80 14.82 5.61
CA GLU A 127 -4.87 15.42 6.58
C GLU A 127 -5.07 14.83 7.99
N HIS A 128 -5.92 13.80 8.10
CA HIS A 128 -6.25 13.15 9.37
C HIS A 128 -5.01 12.43 9.94
N PRO A 129 -4.79 12.37 11.26
CA PRO A 129 -3.59 11.75 11.82
C PRO A 129 -3.45 10.25 11.53
N ASP A 130 -4.54 9.52 11.23
CA ASP A 130 -4.50 8.12 10.79
C ASP A 130 -5.00 7.94 9.34
N THR A 131 -4.28 7.11 8.59
CA THR A 131 -4.72 6.58 7.30
C THR A 131 -5.63 5.38 7.53
N GLN A 132 -6.73 5.53 8.28
CA GLN A 132 -7.76 4.48 8.27
C GLN A 132 -8.51 4.57 6.95
N THR A 133 -7.88 4.08 5.87
CA THR A 133 -8.53 3.89 4.56
C THR A 133 -9.79 3.03 4.65
N LEU A 134 -9.98 2.35 5.79
CA LEU A 134 -11.01 1.36 6.06
C LEU A 134 -12.01 1.77 7.12
N ASP A 135 -11.96 3.02 7.60
CA ASP A 135 -13.03 3.49 8.46
C ASP A 135 -14.35 3.40 7.66
N PRO A 136 -15.33 2.57 8.09
CA PRO A 136 -16.62 2.48 7.42
C PRO A 136 -17.37 3.84 7.44
N ASN A 137 -16.95 4.77 8.30
CA ASN A 137 -17.44 6.15 8.37
C ASN A 137 -16.56 7.15 7.60
N ARG A 138 -15.58 6.69 6.80
CA ARG A 138 -14.77 7.60 5.99
C ARG A 138 -15.67 8.44 5.09
N SER A 139 -15.30 9.71 4.96
CA SER A 139 -16.00 10.61 4.05
C SER A 139 -15.95 10.02 2.63
N LYS A 140 -17.11 9.93 1.98
CA LYS A 140 -17.18 9.48 0.59
C LYS A 140 -16.35 10.40 -0.28
N ILE A 141 -15.45 9.81 -1.06
CA ILE A 141 -14.66 10.53 -2.05
C ILE A 141 -15.55 10.93 -3.21
N THR A 142 -15.42 12.17 -3.67
CA THR A 142 -16.09 12.66 -4.88
C THR A 142 -15.07 12.77 -6.02
N LEU A 143 -15.57 12.93 -7.25
CA LEU A 143 -14.72 13.12 -8.42
C LEU A 143 -13.83 14.37 -8.27
N GLU A 144 -14.34 15.45 -7.68
CA GLU A 144 -13.56 16.68 -7.46
C GLU A 144 -12.38 16.43 -6.50
N VAL A 145 -12.58 15.60 -5.47
CA VAL A 145 -11.52 15.21 -4.53
C VAL A 145 -10.48 14.33 -5.23
N ALA A 146 -10.92 13.39 -6.06
CA ALA A 146 -10.01 12.55 -6.87
C ALA A 146 -9.21 13.38 -7.89
N GLN A 147 -9.82 14.40 -8.50
CA GLN A 147 -9.13 15.31 -9.41
C GLN A 147 -8.05 16.15 -8.69
N GLU A 148 -8.35 16.65 -7.49
CA GLU A 148 -7.34 17.34 -6.68
C GLU A 148 -6.24 16.38 -6.22
N ALA A 149 -6.57 15.13 -5.87
CA ALA A 149 -5.58 14.11 -5.55
C ALA A 149 -4.63 13.85 -6.74
N ALA A 150 -5.18 13.68 -7.94
CA ALA A 150 -4.43 13.55 -9.18
C ALA A 150 -3.52 14.76 -9.44
N LYS A 151 -3.99 15.98 -9.16
CA LYS A 151 -3.16 17.19 -9.24
C LYS A 151 -2.00 17.15 -8.24
N ARG A 152 -2.24 16.72 -7.00
CA ARG A 152 -1.17 16.55 -6.00
C ARG A 152 -0.12 15.54 -6.43
N VAL A 153 -0.52 14.45 -7.10
CA VAL A 153 0.42 13.48 -7.70
C VAL A 153 1.30 14.17 -8.75
N ARG A 154 0.70 14.92 -9.67
CA ARG A 154 1.45 15.63 -10.73
C ARG A 154 2.42 16.68 -10.20
N GLU A 155 2.01 17.43 -9.18
CA GLU A 155 2.72 18.65 -8.78
C GLU A 155 3.52 18.53 -7.49
N GLY A 156 3.32 17.47 -6.72
CA GLY A 156 3.82 17.37 -5.34
C GLY A 156 4.70 16.17 -5.03
N PHE A 157 4.74 15.17 -5.89
CA PHE A 157 5.60 14.01 -5.69
C PHE A 157 6.99 14.25 -6.30
N ALA A 158 8.01 13.99 -5.49
CA ALA A 158 9.39 13.86 -5.94
C ALA A 158 9.60 12.59 -6.77
N PHE A 159 8.86 11.53 -6.44
CA PHE A 159 8.94 10.24 -7.11
C PHE A 159 7.57 9.60 -7.23
N VAL A 160 7.28 9.03 -8.40
CA VAL A 160 6.08 8.25 -8.69
C VAL A 160 6.53 7.00 -9.44
N GLY A 161 6.29 5.84 -8.85
CA GLY A 161 6.47 4.54 -9.49
C GLY A 161 5.15 3.79 -9.64
N ILE A 162 5.17 2.74 -10.46
CA ILE A 162 4.02 1.89 -10.80
C ILE A 162 4.34 0.46 -10.39
N THR A 163 3.43 -0.17 -9.64
CA THR A 163 3.64 -1.50 -9.06
C THR A 163 3.76 -2.57 -10.13
N GLU A 164 2.97 -2.45 -11.19
CA GLU A 164 3.00 -3.31 -12.38
C GLU A 164 4.36 -3.24 -13.11
N GLU A 165 5.07 -2.12 -12.95
CA GLU A 165 6.39 -1.84 -13.50
C GLU A 165 7.43 -1.75 -12.37
N TRP A 166 7.36 -2.66 -11.38
CA TRP A 166 8.18 -2.62 -10.17
C TRP A 166 9.67 -2.47 -10.46
N ASP A 167 10.21 -3.35 -11.31
CA ASP A 167 11.64 -3.38 -11.63
C ASP A 167 12.07 -2.05 -12.29
N LEU A 168 11.25 -1.51 -13.20
CA LEU A 168 11.53 -0.26 -13.88
C LEU A 168 11.39 0.94 -12.93
N SER A 169 10.44 0.89 -11.98
CA SER A 169 10.26 1.90 -10.94
C SER A 169 11.46 1.95 -9.99
N ALA A 170 11.98 0.79 -9.57
CA ALA A 170 13.18 0.72 -8.74
C ALA A 170 14.40 1.29 -9.47
N CYS A 171 14.59 0.95 -10.75
CA CYS A 171 15.65 1.52 -11.57
C CYS A 171 15.50 3.05 -11.72
N LEU A 172 14.29 3.53 -12.05
CA LEU A 172 14.00 4.96 -12.17
C LEU A 172 14.33 5.71 -10.88
N PHE A 173 14.01 5.15 -9.72
CA PHE A 173 14.35 5.75 -8.44
C PHE A 173 15.86 5.99 -8.29
N HIS A 174 16.67 4.97 -8.59
CA HIS A 174 18.13 5.07 -8.54
C HIS A 174 18.69 6.04 -9.57
N GLU A 175 18.11 6.14 -10.76
CA GLU A 175 18.52 7.14 -11.77
C GLU A 175 18.15 8.58 -11.37
N MET A 176 17.00 8.77 -10.71
CA MET A 176 16.55 10.09 -10.26
C MET A 176 17.34 10.64 -9.07
N PHE A 177 17.69 9.79 -8.10
CA PHE A 177 18.28 10.21 -6.83
C PHE A 177 19.72 9.73 -6.62
N GLY A 178 20.25 8.91 -7.52
CA GLY A 178 21.51 8.21 -7.35
C GLY A 178 21.40 7.03 -6.38
N GLY A 179 22.49 6.26 -6.28
CA GLY A 179 22.54 5.04 -5.48
C GLY A 179 22.83 3.82 -6.35
N ASP A 180 23.37 2.77 -5.73
CA ASP A 180 23.57 1.49 -6.40
C ASP A 180 22.29 0.66 -6.29
N CYS A 181 21.89 0.02 -7.38
CA CYS A 181 20.82 -0.96 -7.34
C CYS A 181 21.23 -2.19 -6.50
N HIS A 182 20.34 -2.60 -5.60
CA HIS A 182 20.58 -3.76 -4.75
C HIS A 182 19.56 -4.87 -5.05
N ALA A 183 19.99 -6.13 -4.93
CA ALA A 183 19.11 -7.29 -5.11
C ALA A 183 17.86 -7.26 -4.23
N TRP A 184 17.94 -6.59 -3.07
CA TRP A 184 16.82 -6.41 -2.15
C TRP A 184 15.72 -5.48 -2.70
N ASP A 185 16.07 -4.51 -3.55
CA ASP A 185 15.10 -3.60 -4.18
C ASP A 185 14.14 -4.35 -5.12
N PHE A 186 14.60 -5.48 -5.64
CA PHE A 186 13.87 -6.33 -6.58
C PHE A 186 13.35 -7.60 -5.91
N LYS A 187 13.46 -7.74 -4.59
CA LYS A 187 12.95 -8.94 -3.92
C LYS A 187 11.46 -8.77 -3.65
N ASN A 188 10.66 -9.76 -4.04
CA ASN A 188 9.30 -9.86 -3.51
C ASN A 188 9.39 -10.21 -2.01
N THR A 189 9.22 -9.21 -1.16
CA THR A 189 9.25 -9.35 0.31
C THR A 189 7.91 -9.81 0.89
N ARG A 190 6.86 -9.90 0.05
CA ARG A 190 5.53 -10.41 0.40
C ARG A 190 5.08 -11.46 -0.61
N PRO A 191 5.76 -12.62 -0.69
CA PRO A 191 5.31 -13.71 -1.55
C PRO A 191 3.91 -14.15 -1.11
N SER A 192 2.95 -14.15 -2.03
CA SER A 192 1.59 -14.59 -1.72
C SER A 192 1.60 -16.08 -1.36
N SER A 193 0.67 -16.50 -0.48
CA SER A 193 0.51 -17.90 -0.05
C SER A 193 0.10 -18.81 -1.20
N THR A 194 -0.66 -18.26 -2.15
CA THR A 194 -0.92 -18.85 -3.45
C THR A 194 0.34 -18.75 -4.30
N ARG A 195 0.68 -19.74 -5.12
CA ARG A 195 1.89 -19.67 -5.97
C ARG A 195 1.84 -18.57 -7.06
N LYS A 196 0.92 -17.61 -6.95
CA LYS A 196 0.88 -16.39 -7.74
C LYS A 196 2.15 -15.58 -7.47
N SER A 197 2.94 -15.36 -8.52
CA SER A 197 4.10 -14.49 -8.47
C SER A 197 3.64 -13.05 -8.31
N ALA A 198 4.53 -12.14 -7.89
CA ALA A 198 4.24 -10.69 -7.89
C ALA A 198 3.77 -10.17 -9.26
N ASN A 199 4.04 -10.94 -10.33
CA ASN A 199 3.76 -10.58 -11.71
C ASN A 199 2.46 -11.18 -12.25
N SER A 200 1.69 -11.93 -11.45
CA SER A 200 0.41 -12.46 -11.89
C SER A 200 -0.73 -11.58 -11.39
N ALA A 201 -1.44 -10.95 -12.33
CA ALA A 201 -2.67 -10.21 -12.05
C ALA A 201 -3.74 -11.11 -11.41
N HIS A 202 -4.62 -10.49 -10.62
CA HIS A 202 -5.87 -11.09 -10.17
C HIS A 202 -6.87 -11.17 -11.32
N ASP A 203 -7.81 -12.10 -11.22
CA ASP A 203 -8.88 -12.24 -12.21
C ASP A 203 -9.95 -11.17 -11.96
N GLU A 204 -9.95 -10.13 -12.77
CA GLU A 204 -10.90 -9.01 -12.65
C GLU A 204 -12.35 -9.40 -12.91
N SER A 205 -12.60 -10.60 -13.47
CA SER A 205 -13.99 -11.08 -13.61
C SER A 205 -14.68 -11.27 -12.25
N GLU A 206 -13.92 -11.42 -11.15
CA GLU A 206 -14.43 -11.41 -9.77
C GLU A 206 -15.16 -10.11 -9.42
N LEU A 207 -14.79 -8.98 -10.05
CA LEU A 207 -15.44 -7.68 -9.85
C LEU A 207 -16.71 -7.50 -10.68
N MET A 208 -17.07 -8.46 -11.54
CA MET A 208 -18.33 -8.45 -12.31
C MET A 208 -18.61 -7.13 -13.05
N GLY A 209 -17.55 -6.47 -13.54
CA GLY A 209 -17.63 -5.18 -14.24
C GLY A 209 -17.69 -3.94 -13.34
N TRP A 210 -17.58 -4.10 -12.02
CA TRP A 210 -17.30 -3.00 -11.10
C TRP A 210 -15.90 -2.45 -11.37
N HIS A 211 -15.73 -1.14 -11.20
CA HIS A 211 -14.46 -0.42 -11.41
C HIS A 211 -14.34 0.76 -10.45
N ASP A 212 -13.15 1.01 -9.92
CA ASP A 212 -12.88 2.19 -9.07
C ASP A 212 -12.58 3.43 -9.92
N ASP A 213 -13.63 4.00 -10.52
CA ASP A 213 -13.56 5.18 -11.38
C ASP A 213 -12.97 6.44 -10.70
N LEU A 214 -12.97 6.50 -9.37
CA LEU A 214 -12.38 7.62 -8.62
C LEU A 214 -10.86 7.45 -8.50
N ASP A 215 -10.41 6.26 -8.10
CA ASP A 215 -8.98 5.97 -8.02
C ASP A 215 -8.31 5.89 -9.40
N GLU A 216 -9.06 5.54 -10.45
CA GLU A 216 -8.58 5.56 -11.83
C GLU A 216 -8.09 6.96 -12.26
N VAL A 217 -8.76 8.03 -11.80
CA VAL A 217 -8.31 9.42 -12.05
C VAL A 217 -6.92 9.68 -11.45
N VAL A 218 -6.66 9.13 -10.26
CA VAL A 218 -5.37 9.26 -9.56
C VAL A 218 -4.31 8.40 -10.21
N TYR A 219 -4.64 7.14 -10.53
CA TYR A 219 -3.74 6.20 -11.18
C TYR A 219 -3.29 6.67 -12.56
N ALA A 220 -4.22 7.18 -13.38
CA ALA A 220 -3.91 7.77 -14.68
C ALA A 220 -2.89 8.92 -14.56
N ALA A 221 -3.04 9.78 -13.55
CA ALA A 221 -2.08 10.85 -13.27
C ALA A 221 -0.71 10.31 -12.80
N ALA A 222 -0.70 9.23 -12.01
CA ALA A 222 0.54 8.58 -11.62
C ALA A 222 1.28 7.97 -12.83
N VAL A 223 0.57 7.29 -13.73
CA VAL A 223 1.11 6.72 -14.97
C VAL A 223 1.68 7.83 -15.88
N GLU A 224 0.99 8.97 -15.98
CA GLU A 224 1.45 10.14 -16.71
C GLU A 224 2.81 10.64 -16.18
N VAL A 225 2.92 10.85 -14.86
CA VAL A 225 4.18 11.30 -14.21
C VAL A 225 5.28 10.26 -14.36
N PHE A 226 4.96 8.98 -14.15
CA PHE A 226 5.93 7.89 -14.28
C PHE A 226 6.53 7.85 -15.70
N LYS A 227 5.70 7.88 -16.74
CA LYS A 227 6.16 7.89 -18.14
C LYS A 227 7.00 9.13 -18.46
N ALA A 228 6.56 10.31 -18.01
CA ALA A 228 7.33 11.53 -18.19
C ALA A 228 8.72 11.46 -17.53
N ASN A 229 8.82 10.83 -16.36
CA ASN A 229 10.11 10.62 -15.68
C ASN A 229 10.96 9.56 -16.38
N LEU A 230 10.37 8.47 -16.88
CA LEU A 230 11.13 7.51 -17.70
C LEU A 230 11.79 8.19 -18.89
N ASP A 231 11.05 9.04 -19.61
CA ASP A 231 11.58 9.80 -20.74
C ASP A 231 12.65 10.81 -20.30
N ALA A 232 12.40 11.57 -19.23
CA ALA A 232 13.32 12.60 -18.73
C ALA A 232 14.67 12.04 -18.25
N PHE A 233 14.66 10.84 -17.68
CA PHE A 233 15.85 10.17 -17.15
C PHE A 233 16.38 9.06 -18.08
N ASN A 234 15.84 8.92 -19.30
CA ASN A 234 16.23 7.89 -20.27
C ASN A 234 16.20 6.46 -19.69
N VAL A 235 15.15 6.16 -18.92
CA VAL A 235 14.95 4.89 -18.23
C VAL A 235 14.07 3.97 -19.05
N SER A 236 14.56 2.76 -19.29
CA SER A 236 13.89 1.68 -20.03
C SER A 236 14.45 0.35 -19.53
N HIS A 237 13.79 -0.77 -19.81
CA HIS A 237 14.38 -2.08 -19.48
C HIS A 237 15.76 -2.27 -20.13
N GLN A 238 16.01 -1.67 -21.30
CA GLN A 238 17.31 -1.76 -21.97
C GLN A 238 18.40 -0.94 -21.27
N THR A 239 18.07 0.25 -20.76
CA THR A 239 19.04 1.09 -20.04
C THR A 239 19.25 0.63 -18.60
N CYS A 240 18.27 -0.07 -18.01
CA CYS A 240 18.34 -0.62 -16.65
C CYS A 240 19.07 -1.97 -16.52
N GLN A 241 19.67 -2.51 -17.60
CA GLN A 241 20.30 -3.83 -17.54
C GLN A 241 21.42 -3.91 -16.49
N ASP A 242 22.15 -2.83 -16.24
CA ASP A 242 23.20 -2.79 -15.22
C ASP A 242 22.60 -2.89 -13.82
N CYS A 243 21.53 -2.15 -13.57
CA CYS A 243 20.74 -2.20 -12.34
C CYS A 243 20.18 -3.62 -12.09
N TYR A 244 19.60 -4.24 -13.12
CA TYR A 244 19.06 -5.61 -13.01
C TYR A 244 20.15 -6.65 -12.77
N ARG A 245 21.31 -6.52 -13.42
CA ARG A 245 22.46 -7.39 -13.20
C ARG A 245 23.03 -7.27 -11.79
N ALA A 246 23.17 -6.04 -11.28
CA ALA A 246 23.58 -5.79 -9.89
C ALA A 246 22.60 -6.42 -8.89
N ALA A 247 21.31 -6.48 -9.25
CA ALA A 247 20.28 -7.14 -8.47
C ALA A 247 20.18 -8.67 -8.67
N GLY A 248 20.98 -9.27 -9.54
CA GLY A 248 20.91 -10.70 -9.85
C GLY A 248 19.66 -11.13 -10.63
N ARG A 249 18.97 -10.18 -11.30
CA ARG A 249 17.86 -10.47 -12.22
C ARG A 249 18.42 -10.74 -13.62
N THR A 250 18.00 -11.84 -14.25
CA THR A 250 18.27 -12.08 -15.67
C THR A 250 17.20 -11.41 -16.51
N SER A 251 17.61 -10.72 -17.58
CA SER A 251 16.72 -10.14 -18.59
C SER A 251 15.72 -11.19 -19.10
N ASN A 252 14.43 -10.87 -19.13
CA ASN A 252 13.48 -11.57 -20.00
C ASN A 252 13.62 -11.07 -21.43
#